data_AF-A0A8D8G8G1-F1
#
_entry.id   AF-A0A8D8G8G1-F1
#
_cell.length_a   1.000
_cell.length_b   1.000
_cell.length_c   1.000
_cell.angle_alpha   90.00
_cell.angle_beta   90.00
_cell.angle_gamma   90.00
#
_symmetry.space_group_name_H-M   'P 1'
#
loop_
_entity.id
_entity.type
_entity.pdbx_description
1 polymer ?
#
loop_
_entity_poly.entity_id
_entity_poly.type
_entity_poly.pdbx_seq_one_letter_code
_entity_poly.pdbx_strand_id
1 'polypeptide(L)'
;MQIVQILEKTVSPDKDELLVAKNFLEQAAATNLPGFIRALSDVLAFAGNSPVARMAAGLQLKNQLTSKDPTIKYQYQERWLTFPEDMREYVKKNIVGSLGTESS
;
A
#
# COMPACT_ATOMS: atom_id res chain seq x y z
N MET A 1 -7.99 0.07 10.74
CA MET A 1 -8.10 -1.21 11.47
C MET A 1 -8.36 -2.41 10.56
N GLN A 2 -9.38 -2.42 9.68
CA GLN A 2 -9.61 -3.58 8.79
C GLN A 2 -8.45 -3.86 7.82
N ILE A 3 -7.87 -2.83 7.17
CA ILE A 3 -6.79 -3.04 6.19
C ILE A 3 -5.52 -3.66 6.80
N VAL A 4 -5.20 -3.36 8.07
CA VAL A 4 -4.03 -3.90 8.78
C VAL A 4 -4.15 -5.41 8.94
N GLN A 5 -5.31 -5.89 9.40
CA GLN A 5 -5.58 -7.32 9.56
C GLN A 5 -5.52 -8.06 8.22
N ILE A 6 -6.03 -7.44 7.15
CA ILE A 6 -5.94 -8.02 5.79
C ILE A 6 -4.49 -8.09 5.32
N LEU A 7 -3.70 -7.05 5.57
CA LEU A 7 -2.27 -7.02 5.21
C LEU A 7 -1.48 -8.11 5.96
N GLU A 8 -1.78 -8.37 7.23
CA GLU A 8 -1.18 -9.47 7.99
C GLU A 8 -1.52 -10.85 7.41
N LYS A 9 -2.72 -11.01 6.85
CA LYS A 9 -3.12 -12.25 6.16
C LYS A 9 -2.41 -12.47 4.83
N THR A 10 -1.79 -11.44 4.24
CA THR A 10 -1.02 -11.60 2.99
C THR A 10 0.29 -12.39 3.16
N VAL A 11 0.69 -12.68 4.41
CA VAL A 11 1.82 -13.56 4.72
C VAL A 11 1.39 -14.87 5.38
N SER A 12 0.08 -15.14 5.45
CA SER A 12 -0.44 -16.39 6.03
C SER A 12 0.04 -17.60 5.21
N PRO A 13 0.44 -18.71 5.85
CA PRO A 13 0.73 -19.95 5.15
C PRO A 13 -0.54 -20.63 4.60
N ASP A 14 -1.72 -20.20 5.06
CA ASP A 14 -3.00 -20.67 4.57
C ASP A 14 -3.33 -20.03 3.20
N LYS A 15 -3.53 -20.87 2.19
CA LYS A 15 -3.79 -20.43 0.81
C LYS A 15 -5.15 -19.74 0.65
N ASP A 16 -6.15 -20.14 1.41
CA ASP A 16 -7.49 -19.57 1.34
C ASP A 16 -7.49 -18.17 1.97
N GLU A 17 -6.83 -18.02 3.13
CA GLU A 17 -6.66 -16.69 3.75
C GLU A 17 -5.85 -15.74 2.87
N LEU A 18 -4.77 -16.23 2.26
CA LEU A 18 -3.94 -15.47 1.34
C LEU A 18 -4.74 -15.00 0.12
N LEU A 19 -5.56 -15.89 -0.46
CA LEU A 19 -6.39 -15.57 -1.63
C LEU A 19 -7.46 -14.53 -1.27
N VAL A 20 -8.15 -14.71 -0.14
CA VAL A 20 -9.14 -13.74 0.34
C VAL A 20 -8.51 -12.37 0.57
N ALA A 21 -7.33 -12.32 1.20
CA ALA A 21 -6.61 -11.08 1.44
C ALA A 21 -6.23 -10.38 0.12
N LYS A 22 -5.71 -11.12 -0.86
CA LYS A 22 -5.37 -10.58 -2.19
C LYS A 22 -6.60 -10.02 -2.91
N ASN A 23 -7.68 -10.80 -2.97
CA ASN A 23 -8.93 -10.38 -3.63
C ASN A 23 -9.49 -9.10 -3.00
N PHE A 24 -9.44 -8.99 -1.67
CA PHE A 24 -9.87 -7.78 -0.97
C PHE A 24 -9.02 -6.55 -1.36
N LEU A 25 -7.69 -6.70 -1.40
CA LEU A 25 -6.79 -5.61 -1.77
C LEU A 25 -6.97 -5.18 -3.23
N GLU A 26 -7.19 -6.14 -4.14
CA GLU A 26 -7.50 -5.85 -5.55
C GLU A 26 -8.83 -5.11 -5.72
N GLN A 27 -9.88 -5.54 -5.01
CA GLN A 27 -11.18 -4.86 -5.01
C GLN A 27 -11.08 -3.44 -4.42
N ALA A 28 -10.32 -3.26 -3.34
CA ALA A 28 -10.11 -1.94 -2.74
C ALA A 28 -9.39 -0.99 -3.71
N ALA A 29 -8.34 -1.47 -4.39
CA ALA A 29 -7.63 -0.71 -5.41
C ALA A 29 -8.51 -0.37 -6.61
N ALA A 30 -9.38 -1.29 -7.05
CA ALA A 30 -10.32 -1.06 -8.16
C ALA A 30 -11.42 -0.05 -7.81
N THR A 31 -11.89 -0.05 -6.55
CA THR A 31 -13.01 0.80 -6.11
C THR A 31 -12.58 2.24 -5.88
N ASN A 32 -11.48 2.46 -5.14
CA ASN A 32 -10.98 3.79 -4.83
C ASN A 32 -9.48 3.76 -4.62
N LEU A 33 -8.74 3.79 -5.73
CA LEU A 33 -7.28 3.74 -5.71
C LEU A 33 -6.63 4.86 -4.87
N PRO A 34 -7.04 6.15 -4.98
CA PRO A 34 -6.47 7.19 -4.13
C PRO A 34 -6.68 6.94 -2.64
N GLY A 35 -7.91 6.60 -2.23
CA GLY A 35 -8.21 6.27 -0.83
C GLY A 35 -7.42 5.06 -0.33
N PHE A 36 -7.25 4.04 -1.18
CA PHE A 36 -6.46 2.86 -0.89
C PHE A 36 -4.98 3.18 -0.67
N ILE A 37 -4.35 3.94 -1.59
CA ILE A 37 -2.93 4.34 -1.45
C ILE A 37 -2.72 5.19 -0.20
N ARG A 38 -3.65 6.10 0.12
CA ARG A 38 -3.63 6.87 1.37
C ARG A 38 -3.63 5.95 2.59
N ALA A 39 -4.58 5.01 2.65
CA ALA A 39 -4.70 4.07 3.76
C ALA A 39 -3.44 3.20 3.93
N LEU A 40 -2.83 2.74 2.83
CA LEU A 40 -1.56 2.01 2.90
C LEU A 40 -0.43 2.89 3.46
N SER A 41 -0.37 4.17 3.08
CA SER A 41 0.65 5.11 3.60
C SER A 41 0.49 5.34 5.11
N ASP A 42 -0.74 5.38 5.62
CA ASP A 42 -1.03 5.50 7.05
C ASP A 42 -0.55 4.26 7.82
N VAL A 43 -0.79 3.07 7.25
CA VAL A 43 -0.32 1.81 7.85
C VAL A 43 1.21 1.78 7.93
N LEU A 44 1.89 2.19 6.85
CA LEU A 44 3.34 2.22 6.77
C LEU A 44 3.97 3.20 7.78
N ALA A 45 3.39 4.40 7.91
CA ALA A 45 3.89 5.48 8.76
C ALA A 45 3.64 5.25 10.26
N PHE A 46 2.58 4.52 10.63
CA PHE A 46 2.27 4.29 12.03
C PHE A 46 3.14 3.17 12.62
N ALA A 47 4.15 3.56 13.41
CA ALA A 47 5.09 2.64 14.05
C ALA A 47 4.45 1.68 15.08
N GLY A 48 3.22 1.95 15.52
CA GLY A 48 2.46 1.04 16.39
C GLY A 48 1.85 -0.16 15.66
N ASN A 49 1.86 -0.19 14.32
CA ASN A 49 1.47 -1.37 13.55
C ASN A 49 2.54 -2.46 13.60
N SER A 50 2.12 -3.71 13.41
CA SER A 50 3.05 -4.83 13.30
C SER A 50 4.05 -4.63 12.15
N PRO A 51 5.31 -5.10 12.28
CA PRO A 51 6.28 -5.04 11.19
C PRO A 51 5.79 -5.70 9.91
N VAL A 52 5.02 -6.79 10.05
CA VAL A 52 4.40 -7.52 8.93
C VAL A 52 3.41 -6.64 8.18
N ALA A 53 2.49 -5.97 8.88
CA ALA A 53 1.50 -5.09 8.25
C ALA A 53 2.18 -3.91 7.55
N ARG A 54 3.21 -3.33 8.15
CA ARG A 54 3.98 -2.21 7.57
C ARG A 54 4.72 -2.64 6.30
N MET A 55 5.41 -3.78 6.34
CA MET A 55 6.10 -4.35 5.17
C MET A 55 5.12 -4.67 4.04
N ALA A 56 3.99 -5.31 4.37
CA ALA A 56 2.95 -5.62 3.39
C ALA A 56 2.35 -4.35 2.79
N ALA A 57 2.11 -3.30 3.59
CA ALA A 57 1.63 -2.01 3.10
C ALA A 57 2.62 -1.36 2.13
N GLY A 58 3.92 -1.36 2.48
CA GLY A 58 4.99 -0.85 1.63
C GLY A 58 5.10 -1.60 0.30
N LEU A 59 4.96 -2.93 0.32
CA LEU A 59 4.95 -3.74 -0.91
C LEU A 59 3.76 -3.41 -1.80
N GLN A 60 2.56 -3.29 -1.23
CA GLN A 60 1.36 -2.93 -1.99
C GLN A 60 1.46 -1.52 -2.57
N LEU A 61 1.96 -0.54 -1.79
CA LEU A 61 2.23 0.81 -2.27
C LEU A 61 3.16 0.80 -3.49
N LYS A 62 4.29 0.09 -3.38
CA LYS A 62 5.25 -0.05 -4.48
C LYS A 62 4.57 -0.62 -5.72
N ASN A 63 3.79 -1.69 -5.57
CA ASN A 63 3.12 -2.34 -6.70
C ASN A 63 2.07 -1.44 -7.38
N GLN A 64 1.52 -0.45 -6.68
CA GLN A 64 0.59 0.53 -7.27
C GLN A 64 1.29 1.70 -7.97
N LEU A 65 2.57 1.94 -7.68
CA LEU A 65 3.34 3.09 -8.19
C LEU A 65 4.40 2.73 -9.23
N THR A 66 4.84 1.47 -9.29
CA THR A 66 5.83 1.02 -10.27
C THR A 66 5.59 -0.42 -10.72
N SER A 67 6.06 -0.72 -11.93
CA SER A 67 6.14 -2.08 -12.48
C SER A 67 7.54 -2.32 -13.05
N LYS A 68 7.89 -3.59 -13.29
CA LYS A 68 9.09 -3.98 -14.04
C LYS A 68 8.95 -3.67 -15.54
N ASP A 69 7.71 -3.69 -16.05
CA ASP A 69 7.40 -3.31 -17.42
C ASP A 69 7.44 -1.77 -17.54
N PRO A 70 8.29 -1.20 -18.41
CA PRO A 70 8.40 0.25 -18.59
C PRO A 70 7.09 0.92 -19.02
N THR A 71 6.29 0.24 -19.84
CA THR A 71 4.99 0.76 -20.33
C THR A 71 4.00 0.87 -19.19
N ILE A 72 3.87 -0.20 -18.39
CA ILE A 72 2.98 -0.21 -17.22
C ILE A 72 3.47 0.79 -16.17
N LYS A 73 4.79 0.89 -15.97
CA LYS A 73 5.38 1.87 -15.07
C LYS A 73 4.99 3.30 -15.45
N TYR A 74 5.09 3.66 -16.74
CA TYR A 74 4.70 4.99 -17.22
C TYR A 74 3.21 5.25 -16.98
N GLN A 75 2.34 4.28 -17.28
CA GLN A 75 0.90 4.38 -17.00
C GLN A 75 0.61 4.61 -15.50
N TYR A 76 1.33 3.93 -14.61
CA TYR A 76 1.16 4.12 -13.16
C TYR A 76 1.61 5.51 -12.71
N GLN A 77 2.68 6.04 -13.31
CA GLN A 77 3.15 7.39 -13.05
C GLN A 77 2.16 8.45 -13.52
N GLU A 78 1.63 8.33 -14.74
CA GLU A 78 0.59 9.23 -15.23
C GLU A 78 -0.65 9.18 -14.35
N ARG A 79 -1.13 7.97 -14.00
CA ARG A 79 -2.23 7.76 -13.07
C ARG A 79 -1.98 8.40 -11.71
N TRP A 80 -0.77 8.29 -11.18
CA TRP A 80 -0.40 8.95 -9.92
C TRP A 80 -0.47 10.47 -10.04
N LEU A 81 -0.07 11.04 -11.17
CA LEU A 81 -0.11 12.49 -11.39
C LEU A 81 -1.52 13.05 -11.52
N THR A 82 -2.53 12.24 -11.85
CA THR A 82 -3.93 12.68 -11.87
C THR A 82 -4.56 12.83 -10.49
N PHE A 83 -3.91 12.33 -9.43
CA PHE A 83 -4.42 12.44 -8.08
C PHE A 83 -4.31 13.87 -7.54
N PRO A 84 -5.23 14.29 -6.65
CA PRO A 84 -5.16 15.58 -5.97
C PRO A 84 -3.80 15.83 -5.32
N GLU A 85 -3.29 17.06 -5.42
CA GLU A 85 -1.96 17.41 -4.91
C GLU A 85 -1.81 17.20 -3.41
N ASP A 86 -2.80 17.62 -2.62
CA ASP A 86 -2.86 17.44 -1.18
C ASP A 86 -2.76 15.95 -0.77
N MET A 87 -3.42 15.07 -1.53
CA MET A 87 -3.34 13.62 -1.33
C MET A 87 -1.92 13.10 -1.62
N ARG A 88 -1.32 13.55 -2.74
CA ARG A 88 0.04 13.14 -3.11
C ARG A 88 1.07 13.63 -2.09
N GLU A 89 0.93 14.85 -1.59
CA GLU A 89 1.78 15.40 -0.53
C GLU A 89 1.64 14.63 0.77
N TYR A 90 0.41 14.30 1.17
CA TYR A 90 0.14 13.51 2.36
C TYR A 90 0.83 12.13 2.31
N VAL A 91 0.67 11.41 1.19
CA VAL A 91 1.30 10.10 0.99
C VAL A 91 2.83 10.22 0.99
N LYS A 92 3.39 11.22 0.30
CA LYS A 92 4.84 11.47 0.31
C LYS A 92 5.35 11.74 1.73
N LYS A 93 4.65 12.58 2.50
CA LYS A 93 5.00 12.90 3.88
C LYS A 93 5.00 11.65 4.76
N ASN A 94 3.98 10.80 4.64
CA ASN A 94 3.90 9.54 5.37
C ASN A 94 5.07 8.59 5.02
N ILE A 95 5.36 8.42 3.72
CA ILE A 95 6.45 7.54 3.26
C ILE A 95 7.80 8.07 3.76
N VAL A 96 8.11 9.35 3.56
CA VAL A 96 9.38 9.95 4.00
C VAL A 96 9.49 9.93 5.53
N GLY A 97 8.40 10.20 6.25
CA GLY A 97 8.36 10.15 7.71
C GLY A 97 8.50 8.75 8.29
N SER A 98 8.26 7.70 7.49
CA SER A 98 8.44 6.31 7.92
C SER A 98 9.92 5.85 7.88
N LEU A 99 10.78 6.56 7.12
CA LEU A 99 12.19 6.21 7.00
C LEU A 99 12.89 6.30 8.36
N GLY A 100 13.58 5.23 8.76
CA GLY A 100 14.26 5.16 10.07
C GLY A 100 13.35 4.84 11.25
N THR A 101 12.05 4.61 11.02
CA THR A 101 11.10 4.11 12.03
C THR A 101 10.82 2.61 11.88
N GLU A 102 11.49 1.96 10.95
CA GLU A 102 11.38 0.52 10.68
C GLU A 102 12.12 -0.24 11.79
N SER A 103 11.40 -1.06 12.55
CA SER A 103 11.99 -1.88 13.60
C SER A 103 12.86 -2.97 12.97
N SER A 104 14.11 -3.12 13.44
CA SER A 104 15.06 -4.16 13.01
C SER A 104 14.65 -5.56 13.41
#